data_AF-A0A087KJP7-F1
#
_entry.id   AF-A0A087KJP7-F1
#
_cell.length_a   1.000
_cell.length_b   1.000
_cell.length_c   1.000
_cell.angle_alpha   90.00
_cell.angle_beta   90.00
_cell.angle_gamma   90.00
#
_symmetry.space_group_name_H-M   'P 1'
#
loop_
_entity.id
_entity.type
_entity.pdbx_description
1 polymer ?
#
loop_
_entity_poly.entity_id
_entity_poly.type
_entity_poly.pdbx_seq_one_letter_code
_entity_poly.pdbx_strand_id
1 'polypeptide(L)'
;MRYVAGQPVERIFPGPIHQQLPLGAALPTSGALRVMVWNIFKQQRADWLSVLKDFGKDAQLVLLQEAQTTPELVSFATSNYLAADQVPAFVLPQHPSGVMTLAATHPVYCCPLREREPLLRLAKSALITVYPLYNGQLLMVVNIHAVNFSLGIDVYSKQLDPIGEQISNHKGPVIMAGDFNAWSRKRINALYQFAEDIALKEVSFTNDHRRKAFGRPLDFVFYRNLGVVEASVLVTQASDHNPLLVEFHPETEKPIW
;
A
#
# COMPACT_ATOMS: atom_id res chain seq x y z
N MET A 1 -6.41 -8.53 9.71
CA MET A 1 -6.76 -9.93 9.42
C MET A 1 -5.68 -10.48 8.54
N ARG A 2 -5.15 -11.66 8.83
CA ARG A 2 -4.14 -12.33 8.04
C ARG A 2 -4.73 -13.60 7.44
N TYR A 3 -4.47 -13.80 6.15
CA TYR A 3 -4.86 -14.98 5.40
C TYR A 3 -3.59 -15.69 4.92
N VAL A 4 -3.48 -16.97 5.23
CA VAL A 4 -2.38 -17.86 4.84
C VAL A 4 -3.00 -19.17 4.35
N ALA A 5 -2.44 -19.75 3.30
CA ALA A 5 -2.94 -21.00 2.72
C ALA A 5 -3.02 -22.12 3.76
N GLY A 6 -4.18 -22.78 3.86
CA GLY A 6 -4.40 -23.90 4.77
C GLY A 6 -4.43 -23.54 6.26
N GLN A 7 -4.43 -22.26 6.64
CA GLN A 7 -4.46 -21.81 8.03
C GLN A 7 -5.78 -21.09 8.37
N PRO A 8 -6.25 -21.14 9.63
CA PRO A 8 -7.33 -20.28 10.09
C PRO A 8 -6.99 -18.79 9.94
N VAL A 9 -8.01 -17.97 9.69
CA VAL A 9 -7.82 -16.51 9.58
C VAL A 9 -7.42 -15.93 10.93
N GLU A 10 -6.29 -15.22 10.95
CA GLU A 10 -5.74 -14.64 12.18
C GLU A 10 -6.09 -13.15 12.32
N ARG A 11 -6.38 -12.71 13.54
CA ARG A 11 -6.54 -11.28 13.84
C ARG A 11 -5.23 -10.69 14.33
N ILE A 12 -4.62 -9.86 13.48
CA ILE A 12 -3.39 -9.13 13.82
C ILE A 12 -3.72 -7.88 14.65
N PHE A 13 -2.94 -7.66 15.71
CA PHE A 13 -2.93 -6.46 16.53
C PHE A 13 -1.62 -5.69 16.31
N PRO A 14 -1.60 -4.36 16.53
CA PRO A 14 -0.37 -3.58 16.41
C PRO A 14 0.74 -4.17 17.28
N GLY A 15 1.88 -4.49 16.66
CA GLY A 15 3.08 -4.90 17.39
C GLY A 15 3.77 -3.71 18.08
N PRO A 16 4.54 -3.94 19.16
CA PRO A 16 5.31 -2.89 19.82
C PRO A 16 6.39 -2.31 18.89
N ILE A 17 6.49 -0.98 18.84
CA ILE A 17 7.40 -0.22 17.95
C ILE A 17 8.88 -0.36 18.36
N HIS A 18 9.15 -0.70 19.62
CA HIS A 18 10.49 -0.65 20.23
C HIS A 18 11.11 -2.01 20.56
N GLN A 19 10.56 -3.12 20.05
CA GLN A 19 11.16 -4.43 20.23
C GLN A 19 11.96 -4.85 19.00
N GLN A 20 13.01 -5.63 19.22
CA GLN A 20 13.80 -6.22 18.15
C GLN A 20 12.88 -7.10 17.30
N LEU A 21 12.77 -6.76 16.01
CA LEU A 21 11.90 -7.47 15.09
C LEU A 21 12.41 -8.91 14.90
N PRO A 22 11.50 -9.90 14.79
CA PRO A 22 11.90 -11.29 14.60
C PRO A 22 12.64 -11.47 13.28
N LEU A 23 13.50 -12.49 13.21
CA LEU A 23 14.10 -12.91 11.95
C LEU A 23 13.00 -13.48 11.04
N GLY A 24 12.95 -13.01 9.80
CA GLY A 24 12.04 -13.48 8.77
C GLY A 24 12.77 -13.77 7.46
N ALA A 25 12.13 -14.53 6.58
CA ALA A 25 12.66 -14.74 5.23
C ALA A 25 12.58 -13.43 4.44
N ALA A 26 13.66 -13.08 3.74
CA ALA A 26 13.69 -11.88 2.91
C ALA A 26 12.68 -11.96 1.75
N LEU A 27 12.21 -10.80 1.29
CA LEU A 27 11.42 -10.71 0.06
C LEU A 27 12.27 -11.30 -1.10
N PRO A 28 11.74 -12.28 -1.83
CA PRO A 28 12.47 -12.89 -2.93
C PRO A 28 12.60 -11.89 -4.07
N THR A 29 13.81 -11.60 -4.53
CA THR A 29 14.04 -10.65 -5.63
C THR A 29 14.81 -11.33 -6.76
N SER A 30 14.43 -11.06 -8.00
CA SER A 30 15.14 -11.52 -9.21
C SER A 30 15.71 -10.32 -9.97
N GLY A 31 16.47 -9.48 -9.27
CA GLY A 31 17.09 -8.26 -9.79
C GLY A 31 16.40 -6.97 -9.35
N ALA A 32 15.08 -6.96 -9.22
CA ALA A 32 14.32 -5.82 -8.68
C ALA A 32 13.19 -6.31 -7.75
N LEU A 33 12.75 -5.42 -6.86
CA LEU A 33 11.55 -5.56 -6.07
C LEU A 33 10.37 -4.95 -6.85
N ARG A 34 9.43 -5.80 -7.29
CA ARG A 34 8.24 -5.38 -8.02
C ARG A 34 7.08 -5.16 -7.07
N VAL A 35 6.46 -3.99 -7.22
CA VAL A 35 5.34 -3.56 -6.39
C VAL A 35 4.19 -3.12 -7.30
N MET A 36 3.02 -3.73 -7.10
CA MET A 36 1.78 -3.30 -7.72
C MET A 36 0.94 -2.55 -6.69
N VAL A 37 0.39 -1.40 -7.08
CA VAL A 37 -0.50 -0.59 -6.23
C VAL A 37 -1.80 -0.38 -6.97
N TRP A 38 -2.93 -0.73 -6.37
CA TRP A 38 -4.21 -0.66 -7.07
C TRP A 38 -5.43 -0.51 -6.16
N ASN A 39 -6.18 0.57 -6.36
CA ASN A 39 -7.56 0.62 -5.90
C ASN A 39 -8.39 -0.28 -6.82
N ILE A 40 -8.81 -1.42 -6.29
CA ILE A 40 -9.51 -2.48 -7.05
C ILE A 40 -11.03 -2.29 -7.04
N PHE A 41 -11.51 -1.11 -6.63
CA PHE A 41 -12.91 -0.68 -6.73
C PHE A 41 -13.91 -1.70 -6.21
N LYS A 42 -13.62 -2.29 -5.03
CA LYS A 42 -14.47 -3.33 -4.40
C LYS A 42 -14.78 -4.51 -5.33
N GLN A 43 -13.87 -4.80 -6.27
CA GLN A 43 -14.06 -5.85 -7.27
C GLN A 43 -15.36 -5.70 -8.10
N GLN A 44 -15.88 -4.48 -8.27
CA GLN A 44 -17.20 -4.26 -8.90
C GLN A 44 -17.21 -4.41 -10.42
N ARG A 45 -16.05 -4.35 -11.07
CA ARG A 45 -15.95 -4.52 -12.53
C ARG A 45 -15.48 -5.92 -12.88
N ALA A 46 -15.85 -6.39 -14.07
CA ALA A 46 -15.29 -7.62 -14.61
C ALA A 46 -13.76 -7.51 -14.78
N ASP A 47 -13.10 -8.65 -14.96
CA ASP A 47 -11.67 -8.76 -15.30
C ASP A 47 -10.65 -8.36 -14.22
N TRP A 48 -11.08 -7.93 -13.02
CA TRP A 48 -10.14 -7.59 -11.94
C TRP A 48 -9.17 -8.73 -11.62
N LEU A 49 -9.69 -9.96 -11.66
CA LEU A 49 -8.90 -11.16 -11.38
C LEU A 49 -7.93 -11.47 -12.52
N SER A 50 -8.27 -11.18 -13.77
CA SER A 50 -7.34 -11.35 -14.90
C SER A 50 -6.15 -10.41 -14.72
N VAL A 51 -6.40 -9.13 -14.42
CA VAL A 51 -5.34 -8.15 -14.17
C VAL A 51 -4.40 -8.61 -13.04
N LEU A 52 -4.95 -9.14 -11.93
CA LEU A 52 -4.12 -9.69 -10.86
C LEU A 52 -3.33 -10.94 -11.28
N LYS A 53 -3.90 -11.82 -12.11
CA LYS A 53 -3.20 -13.01 -12.63
C LYS A 53 -2.12 -12.66 -13.64
N ASP A 54 -2.33 -11.62 -14.45
CA ASP A 54 -1.42 -11.26 -15.52
C ASP A 54 -0.27 -10.38 -15.03
N PHE A 55 -0.53 -9.48 -14.08
CA PHE A 55 0.44 -8.48 -13.60
C PHE A 55 0.75 -8.59 -12.12
N GLY A 56 -0.21 -9.05 -11.32
CA GLY A 56 -0.03 -9.17 -9.87
C GLY A 56 0.91 -10.31 -9.51
N LYS A 57 0.72 -11.53 -10.03
CA LYS A 57 1.47 -12.74 -9.64
C LYS A 57 3.00 -12.60 -9.69
N ASP A 58 3.51 -11.73 -10.55
CA ASP A 58 4.94 -11.53 -10.76
C ASP A 58 5.52 -10.42 -9.86
N ALA A 59 4.65 -9.77 -9.07
CA ALA A 59 5.03 -8.78 -8.06
C ALA A 59 5.27 -9.45 -6.71
N GLN A 60 6.30 -8.99 -5.99
CA GLN A 60 6.56 -9.45 -4.62
C GLN A 60 5.58 -8.85 -3.62
N LEU A 61 5.06 -7.67 -3.93
CA LEU A 61 4.13 -6.92 -3.08
C LEU A 61 2.98 -6.39 -3.94
N VAL A 62 1.74 -6.65 -3.51
CA VAL A 62 0.55 -6.05 -4.11
C VAL A 62 -0.25 -5.32 -3.04
N LEU A 63 -0.37 -4.00 -3.22
CA LEU A 63 -1.03 -3.08 -2.30
C LEU A 63 -2.39 -2.71 -2.87
N LEU A 64 -3.44 -3.38 -2.37
CA LEU A 64 -4.80 -3.17 -2.82
C LEU A 64 -5.54 -2.20 -1.90
N GLN A 65 -6.30 -1.28 -2.48
CA GLN A 65 -7.29 -0.43 -1.79
C GLN A 65 -8.70 -0.81 -2.22
N GLU A 66 -9.67 -0.55 -1.35
CA GLU A 66 -11.06 -1.02 -1.51
C GLU A 66 -11.22 -2.53 -1.71
N ALA A 67 -10.24 -3.33 -1.28
CA ALA A 67 -10.29 -4.78 -1.43
C ALA A 67 -11.33 -5.41 -0.49
N GLN A 68 -12.33 -6.10 -1.05
CA GLN A 68 -13.26 -6.93 -0.31
C GLN A 68 -12.73 -8.35 -0.16
N THR A 69 -12.97 -8.95 1.00
CA THR A 69 -12.56 -10.33 1.31
C THR A 69 -13.51 -11.35 0.65
N THR A 70 -13.63 -11.31 -0.68
CA THR A 70 -14.41 -12.31 -1.42
C THR A 70 -13.65 -13.65 -1.48
N PRO A 71 -14.34 -14.80 -1.60
CA PRO A 71 -13.68 -16.10 -1.75
C PRO A 71 -12.68 -16.13 -2.91
N GLU A 72 -12.98 -15.46 -4.02
CA GLU A 72 -12.12 -15.41 -5.21
C GLU A 72 -10.82 -14.65 -4.94
N LEU A 73 -10.90 -13.49 -4.25
CA LEU A 73 -9.70 -12.72 -3.91
C LEU A 73 -8.84 -13.46 -2.89
N VAL A 74 -9.46 -14.08 -1.87
CA VAL A 74 -8.74 -14.88 -0.88
C VAL A 74 -8.08 -16.09 -1.53
N SER A 75 -8.77 -16.77 -2.46
CA SER A 75 -8.21 -17.88 -3.22
C SER A 75 -7.02 -17.44 -4.07
N PHE A 76 -7.15 -16.33 -4.81
CA PHE A 76 -6.02 -15.75 -5.55
C PHE A 76 -4.85 -15.41 -4.62
N ALA A 77 -5.11 -14.70 -3.53
CA ALA A 77 -4.10 -14.26 -2.58
C ALA A 77 -3.33 -15.43 -1.98
N THR A 78 -4.04 -16.41 -1.42
CA THR A 78 -3.42 -17.57 -0.75
C THR A 78 -2.79 -18.57 -1.71
N SER A 79 -3.16 -18.56 -2.99
CA SER A 79 -2.53 -19.41 -4.01
C SER A 79 -1.25 -18.82 -4.60
N ASN A 80 -1.05 -17.50 -4.51
CA ASN A 80 0.08 -16.81 -5.15
C ASN A 80 1.02 -16.12 -4.16
N TYR A 81 0.61 -15.93 -2.90
CA TYR A 81 1.38 -15.21 -1.88
C TYR A 81 1.45 -16.00 -0.58
N LEU A 82 2.54 -15.79 0.17
CA LEU A 82 2.73 -16.45 1.47
C LEU A 82 1.89 -15.80 2.57
N ALA A 83 1.61 -14.50 2.47
CA ALA A 83 0.75 -13.79 3.41
C ALA A 83 -0.11 -12.74 2.69
N ALA A 84 -1.35 -12.61 3.14
CA ALA A 84 -2.22 -11.49 2.82
C ALA A 84 -2.72 -10.84 4.11
N ASP A 85 -2.33 -9.60 4.36
CA ASP A 85 -2.73 -8.82 5.52
C ASP A 85 -3.76 -7.77 5.10
N GLN A 86 -4.86 -7.66 5.85
CA GLN A 86 -5.96 -6.75 5.54
C GLN A 86 -6.40 -5.94 6.75
N VAL A 87 -6.67 -4.66 6.50
CA VAL A 87 -7.34 -3.76 7.44
C VAL A 87 -8.70 -3.39 6.88
N PRO A 88 -9.76 -4.13 7.24
CA PRO A 88 -11.11 -3.80 6.81
C PRO A 88 -11.48 -2.42 7.37
N ALA A 89 -11.97 -1.56 6.48
CA ALA A 89 -12.52 -0.26 6.83
C ALA A 89 -13.75 -0.45 7.73
N PHE A 90 -14.69 -1.30 7.31
CA PHE A 90 -15.96 -1.48 8.01
C PHE A 90 -16.10 -2.89 8.60
N VAL A 91 -17.12 -3.12 9.44
CA VAL A 91 -17.44 -4.47 9.98
C VAL A 91 -18.77 -5.00 9.40
N LEU A 92 -19.52 -4.18 8.65
CA LEU A 92 -20.88 -4.46 8.16
C LEU A 92 -21.08 -3.94 6.72
N PRO A 93 -20.66 -4.72 5.70
CA PRO A 93 -21.47 -5.83 5.19
C PRO A 93 -20.70 -7.16 5.21
N GLN A 94 -21.29 -8.23 4.65
CA GLN A 94 -20.72 -9.59 4.60
C GLN A 94 -19.26 -9.66 4.11
N HIS A 95 -18.80 -8.69 3.30
CA HIS A 95 -17.39 -8.51 2.93
C HIS A 95 -16.95 -7.06 3.12
N PRO A 96 -16.32 -6.72 4.26
CA PRO A 96 -15.83 -5.37 4.48
C PRO A 96 -14.67 -5.05 3.53
N SER A 97 -14.77 -3.93 2.81
CA SER A 97 -13.68 -3.42 2.00
C SER A 97 -12.62 -2.76 2.87
N GLY A 98 -11.39 -2.64 2.39
CA GLY A 98 -10.31 -1.96 3.11
C GLY A 98 -9.03 -1.96 2.30
N VAL A 99 -7.90 -1.79 2.98
CA VAL A 99 -6.58 -2.02 2.39
C VAL A 99 -6.14 -3.45 2.62
N MET A 100 -5.51 -4.06 1.62
CA MET A 100 -4.94 -5.40 1.69
C MET A 100 -3.55 -5.41 1.05
N THR A 101 -2.55 -5.95 1.74
CA THR A 101 -1.21 -6.16 1.22
C THR A 101 -0.97 -7.65 1.02
N LEU A 102 -0.73 -8.07 -0.21
CA LEU A 102 -0.30 -9.42 -0.58
C LEU A 102 1.23 -9.42 -0.66
N ALA A 103 1.88 -10.43 -0.05
CA ALA A 103 3.33 -10.47 0.03
C ALA A 103 3.90 -11.87 -0.23
N ALA A 104 4.96 -11.91 -1.02
CA ALA A 104 5.72 -13.12 -1.33
C ALA A 104 6.51 -13.67 -0.13
N THR A 105 6.54 -12.96 1.00
CA THR A 105 7.07 -13.42 2.28
C THR A 105 6.19 -12.95 3.44
N HIS A 106 6.36 -13.57 4.61
CA HIS A 106 5.69 -13.12 5.84
C HIS A 106 6.35 -11.83 6.35
N PRO A 107 5.57 -10.79 6.70
CA PRO A 107 6.16 -9.61 7.31
C PRO A 107 6.60 -9.91 8.75
N VAL A 108 7.71 -9.30 9.15
CA VAL A 108 8.24 -9.36 10.52
C VAL A 108 7.54 -8.35 11.45
N TYR A 109 6.81 -7.40 10.88
CA TYR A 109 5.98 -6.43 11.59
C TYR A 109 4.69 -6.16 10.83
N CYS A 110 3.58 -6.01 11.53
CA CYS A 110 2.30 -5.63 10.93
C CYS A 110 1.53 -4.73 11.91
N CYS A 111 1.18 -3.53 11.45
CA CYS A 111 0.44 -2.55 12.22
C CYS A 111 -0.78 -2.08 11.43
N PRO A 112 -1.99 -2.54 11.80
CA PRO A 112 -3.22 -2.07 11.20
C PRO A 112 -3.62 -0.72 11.80
N LEU A 113 -3.79 0.31 10.97
CA LEU A 113 -4.25 1.64 11.37
C LEU A 113 -5.67 1.90 10.83
N ARG A 114 -6.54 2.46 11.70
CA ARG A 114 -7.92 2.80 11.35
C ARG A 114 -8.29 4.16 11.91
N GLU A 115 -8.75 5.05 11.04
CA GLU A 115 -9.38 6.30 11.44
C GLU A 115 -10.89 6.06 11.69
N ARG A 116 -11.42 6.50 12.84
CA ARG A 116 -12.87 6.56 13.09
C ARG A 116 -13.30 8.01 13.15
N GLU A 117 -13.92 8.49 12.08
CA GLU A 117 -14.58 9.80 12.06
C GLU A 117 -15.93 9.75 12.82
N PRO A 118 -16.18 10.64 13.82
CA PRO A 118 -17.40 10.62 14.63
C PRO A 118 -18.69 10.96 13.88
N LEU A 119 -18.62 11.77 12.82
CA LEU A 119 -19.79 12.34 12.13
C LEU A 119 -20.08 11.69 10.77
N LEU A 120 -19.03 11.38 10.02
CA LEU A 120 -19.12 10.67 8.75
C LEU A 120 -18.50 9.31 9.00
N ARG A 121 -19.29 8.24 9.01
CA ARG A 121 -18.87 6.84 9.27
C ARG A 121 -17.94 6.28 8.17
N LEU A 122 -16.95 7.06 7.74
CA LEU A 122 -15.98 6.77 6.69
C LEU A 122 -14.73 6.22 7.35
N ALA A 123 -14.69 4.90 7.49
CA ALA A 123 -13.49 4.24 7.95
C ALA A 123 -12.51 4.14 6.79
N LYS A 124 -11.46 4.94 6.84
CA LYS A 124 -10.34 4.88 5.91
C LYS A 124 -9.17 4.26 6.66
N SER A 125 -8.48 3.34 6.02
CA SER A 125 -7.50 2.47 6.68
C SER A 125 -6.13 2.59 6.04
N ALA A 126 -5.12 2.33 6.86
CA ALA A 126 -3.76 2.12 6.41
C ALA A 126 -3.23 0.81 7.01
N LEU A 127 -2.34 0.17 6.30
CA LEU A 127 -1.66 -1.05 6.72
C LEU A 127 -0.17 -0.84 6.57
N ILE A 128 0.54 -0.94 7.69
CA ILE A 128 1.98 -0.87 7.73
C ILE A 128 2.51 -2.29 7.92
N THR A 129 3.36 -2.74 7.02
CA THR A 129 4.07 -4.02 7.13
C THR A 129 5.57 -3.79 6.98
N VAL A 130 6.38 -4.66 7.58
CA VAL A 130 7.85 -4.61 7.43
C VAL A 130 8.35 -5.96 6.95
N TYR A 131 9.22 -5.95 5.95
CA TYR A 131 9.79 -7.14 5.34
C TYR A 131 11.32 -7.07 5.32
N PRO A 132 12.03 -8.17 5.62
CA PRO A 132 13.46 -8.22 5.40
C PRO A 132 13.79 -8.18 3.90
N LEU A 133 14.88 -7.51 3.55
CA LEU A 133 15.48 -7.52 2.22
C LEU A 133 16.73 -8.40 2.24
N TYR A 134 17.17 -8.86 1.06
CA TYR A 134 18.34 -9.74 0.94
C TYR A 134 19.65 -9.10 1.45
N ASN A 135 19.73 -7.77 1.43
CA ASN A 135 20.88 -7.00 1.91
C ASN A 135 20.87 -6.76 3.43
N GLY A 136 19.96 -7.40 4.16
CA GLY A 136 19.82 -7.29 5.62
C GLY A 136 19.06 -6.05 6.09
N GLN A 137 18.65 -5.15 5.19
CA GLN A 137 17.77 -4.03 5.54
C GLN A 137 16.33 -4.52 5.77
N LEU A 138 15.56 -3.69 6.47
CA LEU A 138 14.12 -3.89 6.65
C LEU A 138 13.39 -2.85 5.81
N LEU A 139 12.53 -3.30 4.92
CA LEU A 139 11.65 -2.46 4.12
C LEU A 139 10.32 -2.25 4.85
N MET A 140 9.99 -1.01 5.19
CA MET A 140 8.65 -0.63 5.60
C MET A 140 7.76 -0.36 4.38
N VAL A 141 6.58 -0.98 4.35
CA VAL A 141 5.58 -0.80 3.31
C VAL A 141 4.31 -0.27 3.96
N VAL A 142 3.82 0.87 3.48
CA VAL A 142 2.58 1.49 3.93
C VAL A 142 1.57 1.48 2.79
N ASN A 143 0.51 0.70 2.94
CA ASN A 143 -0.64 0.70 2.04
C ASN A 143 -1.72 1.60 2.61
N ILE A 144 -2.04 2.70 1.92
CA ILE A 144 -2.98 3.71 2.41
C ILE A 144 -4.22 3.83 1.52
N HIS A 145 -5.37 4.03 2.14
CA HIS A 145 -6.55 4.58 1.49
C HIS A 145 -7.04 5.76 2.33
N ALA A 146 -6.70 7.00 1.95
CA ALA A 146 -6.89 8.23 2.75
C ALA A 146 -8.25 8.90 2.52
N VAL A 147 -8.83 9.57 3.53
CA VAL A 147 -10.24 10.05 3.53
C VAL A 147 -10.67 10.80 2.25
N ASN A 148 -11.88 10.55 1.73
CA ASN A 148 -12.36 11.16 0.46
C ASN A 148 -13.10 12.49 0.71
N PHE A 149 -14.06 12.51 1.65
CA PHE A 149 -15.05 13.60 1.80
C PHE A 149 -15.00 14.37 3.13
N SER A 150 -13.84 14.46 3.79
CA SER A 150 -13.73 15.41 4.91
C SER A 150 -13.70 16.84 4.36
N LEU A 151 -14.61 17.69 4.84
CA LEU A 151 -14.69 19.13 4.49
C LEU A 151 -13.40 19.88 4.89
N GLY A 152 -12.68 19.38 5.91
CA GLY A 152 -11.45 19.96 6.43
C GLY A 152 -10.19 19.22 6.00
N ILE A 153 -9.12 20.00 5.76
CA ILE A 153 -7.76 19.49 5.57
C ILE A 153 -7.20 18.88 6.85
N ASP A 154 -7.66 19.33 8.03
CA ASP A 154 -7.13 18.90 9.32
C ASP A 154 -7.32 17.39 9.57
N VAL A 155 -8.47 16.84 9.18
CA VAL A 155 -8.74 15.39 9.25
C VAL A 155 -7.79 14.63 8.33
N TYR A 156 -7.57 15.15 7.12
CA TYR A 156 -6.68 14.53 6.16
C TYR A 156 -5.23 14.50 6.68
N SER A 157 -4.74 15.61 7.21
CA SER A 157 -3.40 15.69 7.79
C SER A 157 -3.25 14.81 9.03
N LYS A 158 -4.23 14.84 9.95
CA LYS A 158 -4.20 14.00 11.17
C LYS A 158 -4.16 12.50 10.88
N GLN A 159 -4.76 12.05 9.77
CA GLN A 159 -4.67 10.65 9.35
C GLN A 159 -3.23 10.24 8.99
N LEU A 160 -2.40 11.19 8.55
CA LEU A 160 -1.01 10.94 8.19
C LEU A 160 -0.09 10.92 9.40
N ASP A 161 -0.42 11.61 10.49
CA ASP A 161 0.40 11.69 11.72
C ASP A 161 0.86 10.33 12.27
N PRO A 162 -0.03 9.33 12.52
CA PRO A 162 0.40 8.03 13.03
C PRO A 162 1.25 7.25 12.02
N ILE A 163 1.10 7.51 10.72
CA ILE A 163 1.95 6.93 9.68
C ILE A 163 3.33 7.58 9.72
N GLY A 164 3.38 8.90 9.84
CA GLY A 164 4.62 9.68 9.96
C GLY A 164 5.45 9.26 11.18
N GLU A 165 4.80 8.99 12.32
CA GLU A 165 5.46 8.47 13.52
C GLU A 165 6.15 7.11 13.25
N GLN A 166 5.44 6.19 12.58
CA GLN A 166 6.01 4.88 12.24
C GLN A 166 7.20 5.00 11.28
N ILE A 167 7.07 5.85 10.24
CA ILE A 167 8.12 6.05 9.25
C ILE A 167 9.35 6.76 9.85
N SER A 168 9.15 7.70 10.78
CA SER A 168 10.23 8.43 11.45
C SER A 168 11.06 7.52 12.38
N ASN A 169 10.40 6.54 13.00
CA ASN A 169 11.05 5.53 13.83
C ASN A 169 11.72 4.42 13.01
N HIS A 170 11.42 4.32 11.71
CA HIS A 170 12.00 3.33 10.82
C HIS A 170 13.26 3.87 10.11
N LYS A 171 14.39 3.16 10.22
CA LYS A 171 15.67 3.58 9.62
C LYS A 171 15.93 3.02 8.22
N GLY A 172 15.20 1.97 7.84
CA GLY A 172 15.39 1.30 6.55
C GLY A 172 14.66 1.97 5.38
N PRO A 173 14.69 1.29 4.22
CA PRO A 173 13.86 1.62 3.06
C PRO A 173 12.37 1.74 3.38
N VAL A 174 11.70 2.65 2.69
CA VAL A 174 10.26 2.88 2.85
C VAL A 174 9.60 2.92 1.48
N ILE A 175 8.44 2.28 1.37
CA ILE A 175 7.47 2.49 0.30
C ILE A 175 6.15 2.88 0.97
N MET A 176 5.59 4.02 0.59
CA MET A 176 4.26 4.44 1.00
C MET A 176 3.41 4.67 -0.25
N ALA A 177 2.34 3.90 -0.41
CA ALA A 177 1.56 3.94 -1.63
C ALA A 177 0.10 3.59 -1.43
N GLY A 178 -0.72 4.03 -2.38
CA GLY A 178 -2.15 3.72 -2.43
C GLY A 178 -2.97 4.91 -2.93
N ASP A 179 -4.24 4.92 -2.55
CA ASP A 179 -5.19 5.95 -2.93
C ASP A 179 -5.23 7.04 -1.84
N PHE A 180 -4.58 8.16 -2.12
CA PHE A 180 -4.47 9.28 -1.21
C PHE A 180 -5.66 10.23 -1.29
N ASN A 181 -6.61 10.04 -2.23
CA ASN A 181 -7.73 10.95 -2.45
C ASN A 181 -7.31 12.44 -2.46
N ALA A 182 -6.16 12.76 -3.07
CA ALA A 182 -5.58 14.09 -3.06
C ALA A 182 -6.16 15.00 -4.17
N TRP A 183 -7.49 15.07 -4.24
CA TRP A 183 -8.22 15.70 -5.35
C TRP A 183 -8.27 17.24 -5.29
N SER A 184 -7.75 17.87 -4.22
CA SER A 184 -7.71 19.33 -4.06
C SER A 184 -6.28 19.84 -3.87
N ARG A 185 -6.04 21.11 -4.20
CA ARG A 185 -4.73 21.76 -4.00
C ARG A 185 -4.28 21.70 -2.54
N LYS A 186 -5.20 21.90 -1.58
CA LYS A 186 -4.88 21.82 -0.14
C LYS A 186 -4.41 20.42 0.25
N ARG A 187 -5.09 19.37 -0.24
CA ARG A 187 -4.72 17.96 0.04
C ARG A 187 -3.39 17.59 -0.59
N ILE A 188 -3.16 17.98 -1.84
CA ILE A 188 -1.86 17.79 -2.52
C ILE A 188 -0.73 18.47 -1.75
N ASN A 189 -0.92 19.73 -1.34
CA ASN A 189 0.10 20.45 -0.58
C ASN A 189 0.38 19.79 0.76
N ALA A 190 -0.65 19.35 1.49
CA ALA A 190 -0.47 18.63 2.76
C ALA A 190 0.25 17.28 2.56
N LEU A 191 -0.08 16.56 1.48
CA LEU A 191 0.57 15.30 1.14
C LEU A 191 2.05 15.50 0.80
N TYR A 192 2.39 16.51 0.00
CA TYR A 192 3.79 16.81 -0.32
C TYR A 192 4.56 17.31 0.89
N GLN A 193 3.97 18.19 1.72
CA GLN A 193 4.59 18.62 2.97
C GLN A 193 4.89 17.42 3.88
N PHE A 194 3.90 16.54 4.06
CA PHE A 194 4.09 15.30 4.82
C PHE A 194 5.23 14.46 4.23
N ALA A 195 5.23 14.21 2.92
CA ALA A 195 6.28 13.43 2.27
C ALA A 195 7.68 14.04 2.45
N GLU A 196 7.80 15.37 2.30
CA GLU A 196 9.04 16.11 2.50
C GLU A 196 9.54 15.99 3.95
N ASP A 197 8.66 16.16 4.94
CA ASP A 197 9.01 16.12 6.38
C ASP A 197 9.63 14.78 6.80
N ILE A 198 9.27 13.67 6.14
CA ILE A 198 9.82 12.33 6.38
C ILE A 198 10.76 11.81 5.28
N ALA A 199 11.23 12.72 4.41
CA ALA A 199 12.20 12.48 3.35
C ALA A 199 11.77 11.39 2.34
N LEU A 200 10.48 11.35 2.01
CA LEU A 200 9.93 10.55 0.93
C LEU A 200 10.01 11.30 -0.41
N LYS A 201 10.35 10.58 -1.47
CA LYS A 201 10.31 11.04 -2.87
C LYS A 201 9.09 10.43 -3.58
N GLU A 202 8.43 11.18 -4.45
CA GLU A 202 7.38 10.62 -5.31
C GLU A 202 8.02 9.84 -6.48
N VAL A 203 7.44 8.69 -6.82
CA VAL A 203 7.72 8.00 -8.09
C VAL A 203 7.11 8.80 -9.23
N SER A 204 7.92 9.13 -10.23
CA SER A 204 7.45 9.78 -11.46
C SER A 204 7.08 8.74 -12.52
N PHE A 205 6.00 9.00 -13.28
CA PHE A 205 5.55 8.15 -14.37
C PHE A 205 5.68 8.88 -15.71
N THR A 206 6.42 8.31 -16.66
CA THR A 206 6.65 8.93 -17.98
C THR A 206 5.35 9.10 -18.76
N ASN A 207 4.52 8.06 -18.81
CA ASN A 207 3.18 8.08 -19.40
C ASN A 207 2.13 8.01 -18.29
N ASP A 208 1.86 9.16 -17.67
CA ASP A 208 0.99 9.24 -16.50
C ASP A 208 -0.50 9.15 -16.86
N HIS A 209 -0.98 7.90 -16.89
CA HIS A 209 -2.40 7.56 -17.03
C HIS A 209 -3.10 7.33 -15.68
N ARG A 210 -2.56 7.85 -14.57
CA ARG A 210 -3.21 7.72 -13.26
C ARG A 210 -4.62 8.29 -13.30
N ARG A 211 -5.53 7.68 -12.52
CA ARG A 211 -6.88 8.22 -12.38
C ARG A 211 -6.78 9.60 -11.74
N LYS A 212 -7.49 10.56 -12.33
CA LYS A 212 -7.54 11.94 -11.84
C LYS A 212 -8.95 12.32 -11.40
N ALA A 213 -9.04 13.10 -10.32
CA ALA A 213 -10.23 13.85 -9.95
C ALA A 213 -9.88 15.34 -9.94
N PHE A 214 -10.72 16.17 -10.54
CA PHE A 214 -10.48 17.61 -10.71
C PHE A 214 -9.07 17.93 -11.28
N GLY A 215 -8.60 17.10 -12.21
CA GLY A 215 -7.30 17.23 -12.87
C GLY A 215 -6.08 16.77 -12.06
N ARG A 216 -6.28 16.17 -10.87
CA ARG A 216 -5.20 15.75 -9.96
C ARG A 216 -5.19 14.25 -9.74
N PRO A 217 -4.02 13.59 -9.70
CA PRO A 217 -3.94 12.15 -9.44
C PRO A 217 -4.47 11.81 -8.05
N LEU A 218 -5.06 10.62 -7.93
CA LEU A 218 -5.56 10.07 -6.67
C LEU A 218 -4.56 9.11 -6.04
N ASP A 219 -3.91 8.30 -6.89
CA ASP A 219 -2.97 7.26 -6.49
C ASP A 219 -1.52 7.76 -6.56
N PHE A 220 -0.74 7.42 -5.54
CA PHE A 220 0.67 7.80 -5.46
C PHE A 220 1.52 6.63 -4.96
N VAL A 221 2.79 6.67 -5.35
CA VAL A 221 3.85 5.84 -4.77
C VAL A 221 4.95 6.78 -4.32
N PHE A 222 5.24 6.76 -3.02
CA PHE A 222 6.34 7.48 -2.41
C PHE A 222 7.37 6.48 -1.89
N TYR A 223 8.64 6.85 -1.91
CA TYR A 223 9.73 5.97 -1.50
C TYR A 223 10.88 6.71 -0.83
N ARG A 224 11.68 6.00 -0.04
CA ARG A 224 12.94 6.47 0.56
C ARG A 224 13.94 5.32 0.63
N ASN A 225 15.22 5.64 0.43
CA ASN A 225 16.34 4.68 0.45
C ASN A 225 16.17 3.48 -0.50
N LEU A 226 15.61 3.72 -1.68
CA LEU A 226 15.48 2.79 -2.80
C LEU A 226 15.84 3.52 -4.09
N GLY A 227 16.29 2.80 -5.12
CA GLY A 227 16.32 3.30 -6.50
C GLY A 227 15.06 2.88 -7.26
N VAL A 228 14.52 3.74 -8.13
CA VAL A 228 13.42 3.38 -9.03
C VAL A 228 14.03 2.88 -10.35
N VAL A 229 13.76 1.64 -10.72
CA VAL A 229 14.23 1.04 -11.98
C VAL A 229 13.26 1.35 -13.10
N GLU A 230 11.98 1.13 -12.86
CA GLU A 230 10.91 1.37 -13.82
C GLU A 230 9.62 1.73 -13.08
N ALA A 231 8.81 2.59 -13.70
CA ALA A 231 7.49 2.95 -13.20
C ALA A 231 6.52 3.13 -14.36
N SER A 232 5.39 2.42 -14.32
CA SER A 232 4.36 2.48 -15.36
C SER A 232 2.94 2.46 -14.77
N VAL A 233 1.99 2.92 -15.57
CA VAL A 233 0.57 2.89 -15.24
C VAL A 233 -0.12 1.96 -16.21
N LEU A 234 -0.70 0.86 -15.71
CA LEU A 234 -1.42 -0.09 -16.53
C LEU A 234 -2.82 0.44 -16.85
N VAL A 235 -3.07 0.78 -18.12
CA VAL A 235 -4.40 1.24 -18.55
C VAL A 235 -5.35 0.04 -18.63
N THR A 236 -6.44 0.08 -17.87
CA THR A 236 -7.44 -0.99 -17.83
C THR A 236 -8.84 -0.44 -17.55
N GLN A 237 -9.86 -1.27 -17.82
CA GLN A 237 -11.24 -1.01 -17.40
C GLN A 237 -11.68 -1.90 -16.23
N ALA A 238 -10.78 -2.73 -15.68
CA ALA A 238 -11.07 -3.67 -14.59
C ALA A 238 -11.27 -3.01 -13.20
N SER A 239 -11.07 -1.69 -13.12
CA SER A 239 -11.39 -0.83 -11.99
C SER A 239 -11.66 0.59 -12.52
N ASP A 240 -12.17 1.48 -11.68
CA ASP A 240 -12.20 2.92 -11.98
C ASP A 240 -10.83 3.61 -11.75
N HIS A 241 -9.85 2.87 -11.22
CA HIS A 241 -8.45 3.25 -11.11
C HIS A 241 -7.55 2.34 -11.95
N ASN A 242 -6.46 2.90 -12.46
CA ASN A 242 -5.42 2.14 -13.16
C ASN A 242 -4.36 1.65 -12.15
N PRO A 243 -3.91 0.38 -12.22
CA PRO A 243 -2.79 -0.09 -11.40
C PRO A 243 -1.50 0.68 -11.68
N LEU A 244 -0.74 0.94 -10.62
CA LEU A 244 0.64 1.43 -10.69
C LEU A 244 1.59 0.25 -10.54
N LEU A 245 2.52 0.11 -11.46
CA LEU A 245 3.56 -0.92 -11.44
C LEU A 245 4.90 -0.21 -11.25
N VAL A 246 5.61 -0.56 -10.18
CA VAL A 246 6.91 0.05 -9.87
C VAL A 246 7.92 -1.03 -9.55
N GLU A 247 9.09 -0.93 -10.17
CA GLU A 247 10.25 -1.76 -9.88
C GLU A 247 11.28 -0.93 -9.10
N PHE A 248 11.70 -1.45 -7.94
CA PHE A 248 12.72 -0.83 -7.09
C PHE A 248 13.98 -1.67 -7.03
N HIS A 249 15.12 -1.01 -6.88
CA HIS A 249 16.35 -1.65 -6.43
C HIS A 249 16.61 -1.28 -4.96
N PRO A 250 16.94 -2.25 -4.08
CA PRO A 250 17.23 -2.00 -2.66
C PRO A 250 18.42 -1.09 -2.38
N GLU A 251 19.31 -0.91 -3.36
CA GLU A 251 20.41 0.04 -3.27
C GLU A 251 19.95 1.40 -3.82
N THR A 252 20.26 2.47 -3.10
CA THR A 252 20.04 3.84 -3.56
C THR A 252 20.77 4.09 -4.86
N GLU A 253 20.18 4.90 -5.75
CA GLU A 253 20.93 5.52 -6.85
C GLU A 253 22.23 6.10 -6.29
N LYS A 254 23.38 5.64 -6.80
CA LYS A 254 24.64 6.31 -6.51
C LYS A 254 24.50 7.75 -7.04
N PRO A 255 24.86 8.77 -6.25
CA PRO A 255 24.91 10.12 -6.78
C PRO A 255 25.79 10.12 -8.03
N ILE A 256 25.22 10.51 -9.16
CA ILE A 256 25.97 10.84 -10.37
C ILE A 256 26.66 12.17 -10.03
N TRP A 257 27.92 12.09 -9.65
CA TRP A 257 28.81 13.25 -9.48
C TRP A 257 29.30 13.72 -10.85
#